data_AF-A0A7S4KL22-F1
#
_entry.id   AF-A0A7S4KL22-F1
#
_cell.length_a   1.000
_cell.length_b   1.000
_cell.length_c   1.000
_cell.angle_alpha   90.00
_cell.angle_beta   90.00
_cell.angle_gamma   90.00
#
_symmetry.space_group_name_H-M   'P 1'
#
loop_
_entity.id
_entity.type
_entity.pdbx_description
1 polymer ?
#
loop_
_entity_poly.entity_id
_entity_poly.type
_entity_poly.pdbx_seq_one_letter_code
_entity_poly.pdbx_strand_id
1 'polypeptide(L)'
;KRYSVVNSYTIGNSPTADQATPIAQNLLATYLAGDADRVELLYTKFTSLISSEPSVRTMLPLSPTGIEAEGDEIFLMTSKDGSFGVERASSGKVEPQQFPKDMIFEQDPEQILSAILPLYFNGQILRQMQESVASELAARMTAMQSASDNASDLIRDLTRQMNRQRQAAITQEISEIVAGASSGAN
;
A
#
# COMPACT_ATOMS: atom_id res chain seq x y z
N LYS A 1 11.84 24.43 -6.27
CA LYS A 1 10.82 24.39 -7.36
C LYS A 1 9.47 24.16 -6.70
N ARG A 2 8.52 25.10 -6.80
CA ARG A 2 7.16 24.95 -6.25
C ARG A 2 6.27 24.38 -7.36
N TYR A 3 5.70 23.20 -7.16
CA TYR A 3 4.69 22.66 -8.07
C TYR A 3 3.34 23.31 -7.75
N SER A 4 2.55 23.64 -8.78
CA SER A 4 1.19 24.13 -8.61
C SER A 4 0.25 22.93 -8.46
N VAL A 5 -0.31 22.75 -7.27
CA VAL A 5 -1.34 21.74 -7.04
C VAL A 5 -2.64 22.27 -7.65
N VAL A 6 -3.12 21.62 -8.71
CA VAL A 6 -4.37 22.00 -9.37
C VAL A 6 -5.57 21.51 -8.55
N ASN A 7 -5.57 20.23 -8.17
CA ASN A 7 -6.63 19.60 -7.39
C ASN A 7 -6.02 18.63 -6.37
N SER A 8 -6.73 18.40 -5.26
CA SER A 8 -6.38 17.41 -4.24
C SER A 8 -7.61 16.62 -3.82
N TYR A 9 -7.46 15.30 -3.69
CA TYR A 9 -8.54 14.40 -3.30
C TYR A 9 -8.10 13.57 -2.10
N THR A 10 -8.93 13.51 -1.06
CA THR A 10 -8.70 12.66 0.09
C THR A 10 -9.39 11.31 -0.15
N ILE A 11 -8.60 10.25 -0.18
CA ILE A 11 -9.05 8.88 -0.41
C ILE A 11 -8.85 8.08 0.88
N GLY A 12 -9.80 7.22 1.24
CA GLY A 12 -9.70 6.34 2.39
C GLY A 12 -8.92 5.05 2.08
N ASN A 13 -9.00 4.07 2.98
CA ASN A 13 -8.32 2.78 2.82
C ASN A 13 -9.01 1.81 1.83
N SER A 14 -10.15 2.21 1.26
CA SER A 14 -10.95 1.39 0.34
C SER A 14 -11.38 2.25 -0.86
N PRO A 15 -10.47 2.50 -1.83
CA PRO A 15 -10.80 3.30 -3.00
C PRO A 15 -11.89 2.63 -3.84
N THR A 16 -12.89 3.42 -4.23
CA THR A 16 -14.04 2.97 -5.04
C THR A 16 -14.06 3.63 -6.42
N ALA A 17 -14.80 3.03 -7.35
CA ALA A 17 -14.99 3.59 -8.69
C ALA A 17 -15.59 5.02 -8.66
N ASP A 18 -16.49 5.30 -7.72
CA ASP A 18 -17.09 6.63 -7.55
C ASP A 18 -16.06 7.70 -7.18
N GLN A 19 -14.97 7.32 -6.49
CA GLN A 19 -13.87 8.22 -6.16
C GLN A 19 -12.87 8.37 -7.31
N ALA A 20 -12.62 7.30 -8.07
CA ALA A 20 -11.70 7.30 -9.21
C ALA A 20 -12.28 8.03 -10.43
N THR A 21 -13.58 7.90 -10.67
CA THR A 21 -14.28 8.49 -11.83
C THR A 21 -14.08 10.00 -11.99
N PRO A 22 -14.31 10.86 -10.97
CA PRO A 22 -14.12 12.30 -11.12
C PRO A 22 -12.66 12.69 -11.38
N ILE A 23 -11.70 11.93 -10.82
CA ILE A 23 -10.27 12.14 -11.06
C ILE A 23 -9.95 11.80 -12.52
N ALA A 24 -10.42 10.64 -12.99
CA ALA A 24 -10.23 10.18 -14.36
C ALA A 24 -10.83 11.16 -15.38
N GLN A 25 -12.06 11.62 -15.14
CA GLN A 25 -12.74 12.58 -16.02
C GLN A 25 -12.02 13.92 -16.06
N ASN A 26 -11.53 14.43 -14.93
CA ASN A 26 -10.79 15.68 -14.88
C ASN A 26 -9.47 15.60 -15.66
N LEU A 27 -8.70 14.52 -15.46
CA LEU A 27 -7.45 14.28 -16.18
C LEU A 27 -7.67 14.14 -17.68
N LEU A 28 -8.70 13.38 -18.07
CA LEU A 28 -9.06 13.18 -19.47
C LEU A 28 -9.54 14.49 -20.12
N ALA A 29 -10.37 15.28 -19.43
CA ALA A 29 -10.82 16.57 -19.91
C ALA A 29 -9.65 17.56 -20.11
N THR A 30 -8.71 17.61 -19.16
CA THR A 30 -7.50 18.45 -19.25
C THR A 30 -6.64 18.06 -20.46
N TYR A 31 -6.49 16.76 -20.70
CA TYR A 31 -5.75 16.25 -21.86
C TYR A 31 -6.46 16.59 -23.19
N LEU A 32 -7.77 16.35 -23.28
CA LEU A 32 -8.56 16.65 -24.48
C LEU A 32 -8.68 18.16 -24.77
N ALA A 33 -8.65 19.00 -23.74
CA ALA A 33 -8.61 20.46 -23.89
C ALA A 33 -7.27 20.96 -24.46
N GLY A 34 -6.23 20.13 -24.47
CA GLY A 34 -4.87 20.51 -24.89
C GLY A 34 -4.08 21.25 -23.82
N ASP A 35 -4.60 21.31 -22.58
CA ASP A 35 -3.88 21.91 -21.44
C ASP A 35 -2.73 21.01 -20.94
N ALA A 36 -2.79 19.70 -21.26
CA ALA A 36 -1.75 18.73 -20.94
C ALA A 36 -1.50 17.75 -22.09
N ASP A 37 -0.24 17.63 -22.53
CA ASP A 37 0.17 16.70 -23.59
C ASP A 37 0.50 15.28 -23.06
N ARG A 38 0.64 15.14 -21.74
CA ARG A 38 1.05 13.88 -21.10
C ARG A 38 0.55 13.81 -19.67
N VAL A 39 0.03 12.65 -19.29
CA VAL A 39 -0.39 12.36 -17.92
C VAL A 39 0.47 11.22 -17.39
N GLU A 40 1.27 11.51 -16.37
CA GLU A 40 2.11 10.54 -15.66
C GLU A 40 1.58 10.38 -14.23
N LEU A 41 1.46 9.12 -13.79
CA LEU A 41 1.05 8.77 -12.45
C LEU A 41 2.26 8.26 -11.67
N LEU A 42 2.55 8.92 -10.55
CA LEU A 42 3.51 8.46 -9.57
C LEU A 42 2.76 7.72 -8.48
N TYR A 43 3.08 6.45 -8.28
CA TYR A 43 2.44 5.61 -7.26
C TYR A 43 3.43 4.60 -6.69
N THR A 44 3.10 4.01 -5.55
CA THR A 44 3.89 2.91 -4.99
C THR A 44 3.37 1.60 -5.54
N LYS A 45 4.20 0.91 -6.32
CA LYS A 45 3.89 -0.42 -6.83
C LYS A 45 4.03 -1.44 -5.71
N PHE A 46 2.98 -2.24 -5.51
CA PHE A 46 3.02 -3.28 -4.50
C PHE A 46 3.82 -4.46 -5.03
N THR A 47 4.95 -4.77 -4.39
CA THR A 47 5.83 -5.88 -4.81
C THR A 47 5.75 -7.04 -3.80
N SER A 48 5.73 -6.71 -2.50
CA SER A 48 5.60 -7.63 -1.37
C SER A 48 5.21 -6.86 -0.10
N LEU A 49 4.97 -7.57 1.01
CA LEU A 49 4.73 -6.94 2.32
C LEU A 49 5.93 -6.13 2.85
N ILE A 50 7.14 -6.50 2.45
CA ILE A 50 8.38 -5.91 2.99
C ILE A 50 8.92 -4.82 2.06
N SER A 51 8.59 -4.90 0.76
CA SER A 51 9.12 -4.02 -0.27
C SER A 51 8.01 -3.51 -1.19
N SER A 52 7.96 -2.20 -1.34
CA SER A 52 7.19 -1.48 -2.34
C SER A 52 8.12 -0.51 -3.07
N GLU A 53 7.92 -0.34 -4.38
CA GLU A 53 8.81 0.46 -5.23
C GLU A 53 8.03 1.66 -5.80
N PRO A 54 8.46 2.91 -5.56
CA PRO A 54 7.90 4.08 -6.23
C PRO A 54 8.11 3.96 -7.74
N SER A 55 7.01 3.94 -8.48
CA SER A 55 6.99 3.75 -9.92
C SER A 55 6.26 4.91 -10.58
N VAL A 56 6.73 5.29 -11.78
CA VAL A 56 6.07 6.28 -12.62
C VAL A 56 5.49 5.54 -13.82
N ARG A 57 4.18 5.69 -14.04
CA ARG A 57 3.48 5.12 -15.19
C ARG A 57 2.88 6.21 -16.05
N THR A 58 3.14 6.17 -17.34
CA THR A 58 2.47 7.04 -18.30
C THR A 58 1.06 6.52 -18.56
N MET A 59 0.07 7.37 -18.30
CA MET A 59 -1.35 7.05 -18.40
C MET A 59 -1.96 7.57 -19.71
N LEU A 60 -1.54 8.75 -20.16
CA LEU A 60 -1.86 9.33 -21.48
C LEU A 60 -0.58 9.91 -22.10
N PRO A 61 -0.38 9.79 -23.44
CA PRO A 61 -1.22 9.11 -24.42
C PRO A 61 -1.20 7.58 -24.26
N LEU A 62 -2.31 6.92 -24.62
CA LEU A 62 -2.40 5.46 -24.62
C LEU A 62 -1.60 4.91 -25.81
N SER A 63 -0.65 4.01 -25.53
CA SER A 63 0.03 3.27 -26.59
C SER A 63 -0.90 2.16 -27.12
N PRO A 64 -1.11 2.04 -28.45
CA PRO A 64 -1.87 0.92 -29.04
C PRO A 64 -1.23 -0.45 -28.75
N THR A 65 0.09 -0.45 -28.56
CA THR A 65 0.91 -1.60 -28.16
C THR A 65 1.35 -1.37 -26.72
N GLY A 66 0.70 -2.05 -25.76
CA GLY A 66 0.92 -1.83 -24.32
C GLY A 66 -0.33 -1.65 -23.47
N ILE A 67 -1.53 -1.79 -24.07
CA ILE A 67 -2.77 -2.06 -23.31
C ILE A 67 -2.72 -3.46 -22.69
N GLU A 68 -1.89 -4.35 -23.25
CA GLU A 68 -1.62 -5.67 -22.73
C GLU A 68 -1.13 -5.61 -21.28
N ALA A 69 -1.70 -6.52 -20.49
CA ALA A 69 -1.48 -6.71 -19.07
C ALA A 69 -0.07 -7.23 -18.74
N GLU A 70 1.00 -6.62 -19.26
CA GLU A 70 2.36 -6.84 -18.76
C GLU A 70 2.49 -6.19 -17.38
N GLY A 71 2.00 -6.91 -16.37
CA GLY A 71 2.15 -6.55 -14.96
C GLY A 71 0.85 -6.49 -14.15
N ASP A 72 -0.30 -6.95 -14.65
CA ASP A 72 -1.47 -7.18 -13.79
C ASP A 72 -1.25 -8.45 -12.95
N GLU A 73 -0.42 -8.31 -11.92
CA GLU A 73 -0.24 -9.30 -10.88
C GLU A 73 -1.36 -9.12 -9.85
N ILE A 74 -2.19 -10.14 -9.65
CA ILE A 74 -3.15 -10.16 -8.55
C ILE A 74 -2.42 -10.71 -7.33
N PHE A 75 -2.36 -9.91 -6.28
CA PHE A 75 -1.69 -10.31 -5.04
C PHE A 75 -2.71 -10.90 -4.08
N LEU A 76 -2.47 -12.14 -3.65
CA LEU A 76 -3.25 -12.76 -2.59
C LEU A 76 -2.42 -12.77 -1.31
N MET A 77 -3.02 -12.26 -0.24
CA MET A 77 -2.50 -12.43 1.10
C MET A 77 -2.74 -13.87 1.52
N THR A 78 -1.67 -14.59 1.82
CA THR A 78 -1.70 -15.97 2.31
C THR A 78 -1.01 -16.03 3.67
N SER A 79 -1.37 -17.03 4.49
CA SER A 79 -0.59 -17.34 5.69
C SER A 79 0.21 -18.60 5.40
N LYS A 80 1.54 -18.50 5.35
CA LYS A 80 2.43 -19.66 5.27
C LYS A 80 3.21 -19.75 6.57
N ASP A 81 3.14 -20.93 7.20
CA ASP A 81 3.93 -21.27 8.39
C ASP A 81 3.79 -20.28 9.57
N GLY A 82 2.59 -19.72 9.75
CA GLY A 82 2.32 -18.75 10.83
C GLY A 82 2.83 -17.33 10.55
N SER A 83 3.38 -17.09 9.35
CA SER A 83 3.81 -15.77 8.87
C SER A 83 2.90 -15.28 7.73
N PHE A 84 2.64 -13.98 7.69
CA PHE A 84 1.92 -13.35 6.57
C PHE A 84 2.82 -13.36 5.33
N GLY A 85 2.35 -13.99 4.26
CA GLY A 85 3.03 -14.07 2.97
C GLY A 85 2.17 -13.49 1.86
N VAL A 86 2.82 -13.02 0.81
CA VAL A 86 2.14 -12.61 -0.43
C VAL A 86 2.50 -13.61 -1.50
N GLU A 87 1.48 -14.24 -2.08
CA GLU A 87 1.66 -14.99 -3.30
C GLU A 87 1.22 -14.13 -4.49
N ARG A 88 2.09 -14.07 -5.49
CA ARG A 88 1.75 -13.51 -6.80
C ARG A 88 0.95 -14.55 -7.55
N ALA A 89 -0.36 -14.33 -7.64
CA ALA A 89 -1.12 -15.00 -8.67
C ALA A 89 -0.97 -14.16 -9.94
N SER A 90 -0.13 -14.61 -10.86
CA SER A 90 -0.33 -14.22 -12.25
C SER A 90 -1.65 -14.88 -12.66
N SER A 91 -2.73 -14.11 -12.76
CA SER A 91 -3.77 -14.49 -13.71
C SER A 91 -3.02 -14.59 -15.04
N GLY A 92 -2.80 -15.81 -15.54
CA GLY A 92 -2.05 -16.03 -16.78
C GLY A 92 -2.57 -15.08 -17.85
N LYS A 93 -1.69 -14.62 -18.77
CA LYS A 93 -2.06 -13.71 -19.87
C LYS A 93 -3.45 -14.13 -20.37
N VAL A 94 -4.45 -13.29 -20.13
CA VAL A 94 -5.82 -13.61 -20.55
C VAL A 94 -5.75 -13.66 -22.06
N GLU A 95 -5.83 -14.87 -22.63
CA GLU A 95 -5.77 -15.02 -24.08
C GLU A 95 -6.93 -14.20 -24.65
N PRO A 96 -6.67 -13.29 -25.62
CA PRO A 96 -7.73 -12.51 -26.22
C PRO A 96 -8.77 -13.46 -26.78
N GLN A 97 -10.00 -13.35 -26.30
CA GLN A 97 -11.07 -14.17 -26.83
C GLN A 97 -11.20 -13.84 -28.32
N GLN A 98 -10.98 -14.85 -29.18
CA GLN A 98 -11.06 -14.65 -30.61
C GLN A 98 -12.53 -14.42 -30.97
N PHE A 99 -12.84 -13.20 -31.39
CA PHE A 99 -14.16 -12.87 -31.89
C PHE A 99 -14.40 -13.58 -33.23
N PRO A 100 -15.61 -14.10 -33.49
CA PRO A 100 -15.98 -14.62 -34.80
C PRO A 100 -15.74 -13.56 -35.88
N LYS A 101 -15.18 -13.96 -37.02
CA LYS A 101 -14.90 -13.03 -38.14
C LYS A 101 -16.17 -12.36 -38.69
N ASP A 102 -17.31 -13.03 -38.53
CA ASP A 102 -18.62 -12.57 -38.99
C ASP A 102 -19.39 -11.81 -37.89
N MET A 103 -18.69 -11.29 -36.87
CA MET A 103 -19.33 -10.51 -35.82
C MET A 103 -19.80 -9.17 -36.36
N ILE A 104 -21.11 -8.96 -36.31
CA ILE A 104 -21.75 -7.71 -36.73
C ILE A 104 -21.77 -6.78 -35.52
N PHE A 105 -21.21 -5.58 -35.68
CA PHE A 105 -21.25 -4.53 -34.68
C PHE A 105 -22.41 -3.58 -34.99
N GLU A 106 -23.13 -3.18 -33.94
CA GLU A 106 -24.22 -2.20 -34.06
C GLU A 106 -23.73 -0.77 -34.34
N GLN A 107 -22.50 -0.46 -33.91
CA GLN A 107 -21.87 0.85 -34.08
C GLN A 107 -20.55 0.75 -34.82
N ASP A 108 -20.13 1.88 -35.39
CA ASP A 108 -18.83 1.99 -36.06
C ASP A 108 -17.69 1.70 -35.07
N PRO A 109 -16.60 1.01 -35.50
CA PRO A 109 -15.49 0.67 -34.62
C PRO A 109 -14.89 1.86 -33.85
N GLU A 110 -14.89 3.05 -34.46
CA GLU A 110 -14.40 4.29 -33.84
C GLU A 110 -15.28 4.74 -32.67
N GLN A 111 -16.60 4.58 -32.77
CA GLN A 111 -17.54 4.94 -31.71
C GLN A 111 -17.41 3.99 -30.51
N ILE A 112 -17.25 2.70 -30.80
CA ILE A 112 -17.02 1.66 -29.78
C ILE A 112 -15.72 1.96 -29.01
N LEU A 113 -14.62 2.22 -29.73
CA LEU A 113 -13.34 2.52 -29.10
C LEU A 113 -13.43 3.81 -28.26
N SER A 114 -14.08 4.85 -28.78
CA SER A 114 -14.27 6.12 -28.07
C SER A 114 -15.07 5.96 -26.77
N ALA A 115 -15.98 4.99 -26.69
CA ALA A 115 -16.74 4.69 -25.48
C ALA A 115 -15.95 3.81 -24.48
N ILE A 116 -15.10 2.89 -24.96
CA ILE A 116 -14.34 1.96 -24.10
C ILE A 116 -13.11 2.63 -23.50
N LEU A 117 -12.43 3.53 -24.21
CA LEU A 117 -11.20 4.17 -23.74
C LEU A 117 -11.35 4.89 -22.38
N PRO A 118 -12.40 5.70 -22.14
CA PRO A 118 -12.63 6.31 -20.82
C PRO A 118 -12.86 5.28 -19.71
N LEU A 119 -13.57 4.19 -20.01
CA LEU A 119 -13.82 3.10 -19.04
C LEU A 119 -12.51 2.39 -18.66
N TYR A 120 -11.67 2.09 -19.65
CA TYR A 120 -10.34 1.52 -19.41
C TYR A 120 -9.49 2.45 -18.55
N PHE A 121 -9.43 3.75 -18.90
CA PHE A 121 -8.64 4.73 -18.16
C PHE A 121 -9.07 4.87 -16.70
N ASN A 122 -10.38 4.89 -16.45
CA ASN A 122 -10.93 4.90 -15.09
C ASN A 122 -10.55 3.62 -14.32
N GLY A 123 -10.71 2.46 -14.94
CA GLY A 123 -10.30 1.17 -14.36
C GLY A 123 -8.80 1.11 -14.04
N GLN A 124 -7.95 1.72 -14.87
CA GLN A 124 -6.52 1.86 -14.57
C GLN A 124 -6.33 2.68 -13.29
N ILE A 125 -6.82 3.93 -13.25
CA ILE A 125 -6.67 4.82 -12.09
C ILE A 125 -7.13 4.14 -10.79
N LEU A 126 -8.29 3.48 -10.82
CA LEU A 126 -8.79 2.74 -9.66
C LEU A 126 -7.82 1.63 -9.22
N ARG A 127 -7.26 0.85 -10.16
CA ARG A 127 -6.29 -0.20 -9.86
C ARG A 127 -5.02 0.37 -9.22
N GLN A 128 -4.47 1.46 -9.76
CA GLN A 128 -3.27 2.07 -9.17
C GLN A 128 -3.54 2.70 -7.79
N MET A 129 -4.74 3.25 -7.56
CA MET A 129 -5.16 3.69 -6.23
C MET A 129 -5.20 2.51 -5.24
N GLN A 130 -5.79 1.37 -5.63
CA GLN A 130 -5.84 0.16 -4.80
C GLN A 130 -4.44 -0.37 -4.48
N GLU A 131 -3.55 -0.39 -5.48
CA GLU A 131 -2.17 -0.86 -5.32
C GLU A 131 -1.34 0.03 -4.39
N SER A 132 -1.53 1.35 -4.48
CA SER A 132 -0.88 2.30 -3.57
C SER A 132 -1.37 2.14 -2.13
N VAL A 133 -2.66 1.91 -1.92
CA VAL A 133 -3.23 1.65 -0.59
C VAL A 133 -2.74 0.32 -0.03
N ALA A 134 -2.66 -0.74 -0.85
CA ALA A 134 -2.10 -2.02 -0.42
C ALA A 134 -0.63 -1.87 0.04
N SER A 135 0.17 -1.10 -0.70
CA SER A 135 1.56 -0.79 -0.34
C SER A 135 1.67 -0.01 0.97
N GLU A 136 0.80 0.97 1.19
CA GLU A 136 0.76 1.75 2.42
C GLU A 136 0.41 0.87 3.64
N LEU A 137 -0.64 0.06 3.52
CA LEU A 137 -1.07 -0.83 4.59
C LEU A 137 0.00 -1.87 4.92
N ALA A 138 0.67 -2.41 3.90
CA ALA A 138 1.80 -3.32 4.07
C ALA A 138 2.96 -2.68 4.83
N ALA A 139 3.41 -1.50 4.39
CA ALA A 139 4.48 -0.77 5.06
C ALA A 139 4.11 -0.43 6.51
N ARG A 140 2.85 -0.05 6.75
CA ARG A 140 2.32 0.20 8.09
C ARG A 140 2.36 -1.06 8.96
N MET A 141 1.94 -2.21 8.44
CA MET A 141 1.99 -3.48 9.18
C MET A 141 3.42 -3.86 9.56
N THR A 142 4.38 -3.75 8.64
CA THR A 142 5.80 -4.03 8.92
C THR A 142 6.36 -3.09 9.98
N ALA A 143 6.07 -1.80 9.89
CA ALA A 143 6.50 -0.82 10.89
C ALA A 143 5.91 -1.11 12.28
N MET A 144 4.64 -1.49 12.35
CA MET A 144 3.96 -1.83 13.61
C MET A 144 4.45 -3.15 14.20
N GLN A 145 4.78 -4.13 13.35
CA GLN A 145 5.40 -5.39 13.79
C GLN A 145 6.77 -5.11 14.42
N SER A 146 7.64 -4.37 13.73
CA SER A 146 8.96 -3.98 14.29
C SER A 146 8.83 -3.15 15.57
N ALA A 147 7.85 -2.25 15.65
CA ALA A 147 7.58 -1.49 16.88
C ALA A 147 7.13 -2.40 18.03
N SER A 148 6.30 -3.41 17.76
CA SER A 148 5.81 -4.37 18.77
C SER A 148 6.93 -5.28 19.28
N ASP A 149 7.81 -5.72 18.38
CA ASP A 149 8.99 -6.52 18.73
C ASP A 149 9.96 -5.69 19.59
N ASN A 150 10.26 -4.46 19.19
CA ASN A 150 11.10 -3.52 19.96
C ASN A 150 10.50 -3.21 21.35
N ALA A 151 9.19 -3.01 21.44
CA ALA A 151 8.51 -2.80 22.71
C ALA A 151 8.59 -4.03 23.63
N SER A 152 8.45 -5.23 23.05
CA SER A 152 8.59 -6.49 23.80
C SER A 152 9.97 -6.66 24.41
N ASP A 153 11.02 -6.29 23.66
CA ASP A 153 12.39 -6.32 24.16
C ASP A 153 12.63 -5.27 25.24
N LEU A 154 12.11 -4.06 25.07
CA LEU A 154 12.18 -3.02 26.11
C LEU A 154 11.47 -3.43 27.41
N ILE A 155 10.31 -4.08 27.31
CA ILE A 155 9.58 -4.61 28.48
C ILE A 155 10.41 -5.65 29.22
N ARG A 156 11.07 -6.56 28.48
CA ARG A 156 11.97 -7.57 29.09
C ARG A 156 13.12 -6.92 29.84
N ASP A 157 13.71 -5.87 29.27
CA ASP A 157 14.83 -5.14 29.88
C ASP A 157 14.42 -4.38 31.13
N LEU A 158 13.33 -3.61 31.06
CA LEU A 158 12.79 -2.86 32.19
C LEU A 158 12.35 -3.80 33.31
N THR A 159 11.79 -4.97 32.99
CA THR A 159 11.42 -5.98 33.99
C THR A 159 12.65 -6.50 34.72
N ARG A 160 13.76 -6.75 34.02
CA ARG A 160 15.03 -7.15 34.63
C ARG A 160 15.59 -6.05 35.54
N GLN A 161 15.55 -4.79 35.11
CA GLN A 161 15.98 -3.65 35.92
C GLN A 161 15.13 -3.48 37.18
N MET A 162 13.80 -3.56 37.05
CA MET A 162 12.85 -3.48 38.16
C MET A 162 13.13 -4.57 39.20
N ASN A 163 13.31 -5.82 38.77
CA ASN A 163 13.62 -6.92 39.69
C ASN A 163 14.95 -6.73 40.41
N ARG A 164 15.99 -6.23 39.72
CA ARG A 164 17.28 -5.90 40.32
C ARG A 164 17.16 -4.78 41.35
N GLN A 165 16.45 -3.70 41.03
CA GLN A 165 16.20 -2.60 41.96
C GLN A 165 15.36 -3.05 43.17
N ARG A 166 14.35 -3.90 42.95
CA ARG A 166 13.54 -4.48 44.02
C ARG A 166 14.39 -5.29 44.99
N GLN A 167 15.29 -6.15 44.47
CA GLN A 167 16.20 -6.92 45.31
C GLN A 167 17.16 -6.02 46.08
N ALA A 168 17.73 -5.00 45.43
CA ALA A 168 18.61 -4.02 46.07
C ALA A 168 17.90 -3.28 47.23
N ALA A 169 16.66 -2.85 47.01
CA ALA A 169 15.84 -2.20 48.05
C ALA A 169 15.58 -3.13 49.24
N ILE A 170 15.16 -4.39 48.99
CA ILE A 170 14.96 -5.38 50.06
C ILE A 170 16.25 -5.62 50.85
N THR A 171 17.40 -5.79 50.17
CA THR A 171 18.68 -5.97 50.86
C THR A 171 19.09 -4.76 51.67
N GLN A 172 18.78 -3.55 51.20
CA GLN A 172 19.04 -2.32 51.92
C GLN A 172 18.16 -2.22 53.18
N GLU A 173 16.85 -2.45 53.05
CA GLU A 173 15.93 -2.48 54.20
C GLU A 173 16.37 -3.52 55.26
N ILE A 174 16.73 -4.73 54.83
CA ILE A 174 17.23 -5.76 55.76
C ILE A 174 18.53 -5.32 56.43
N SER A 175 19.46 -4.70 55.69
CA SER A 175 20.73 -4.23 56.25
C SER A 175 20.52 -3.11 57.29
N GLU A 176 19.57 -2.20 57.04
CA GLU A 176 19.19 -1.14 57.96
C GLU A 176 18.54 -1.71 59.23
N ILE A 177 17.66 -2.71 59.12
CA ILE A 177 17.04 -3.40 60.26
C ILE A 177 18.09 -4.10 61.13
N VAL A 178 19.03 -4.84 60.52
CA VAL A 178 20.09 -5.55 61.25
C VAL A 178 21.03 -4.58 61.96
N ALA A 179 21.44 -3.49 61.29
CA ALA A 179 22.28 -2.46 61.89
C ALA A 179 21.58 -1.78 63.09
N GLY A 180 20.30 -1.44 62.96
CA GLY A 180 19.49 -0.88 64.05
C GLY A 180 19.34 -1.83 65.24
N ALA A 181 19.06 -3.11 64.98
CA ALA A 181 18.93 -4.12 66.04
C ALA A 181 20.24 -4.35 66.80
N SER A 182 21.39 -4.33 66.13
CA SER A 182 22.71 -4.48 66.77
C SER A 182 23.12 -3.29 67.63
N SER A 183 22.64 -2.08 67.32
CA SER A 183 22.96 -0.86 68.07
C SER A 183 22.18 -0.73 69.38
N GLY A 184 21.04 -1.40 69.52
CA GLY A 184 20.23 -1.42 70.73
C GLY A 184 20.60 -2.51 71.75
N ALA A 185 21.61 -3.34 71.46
CA ALA A 185 22.00 -4.50 72.28
C ALA A 185 23.19 -4.25 73.23
N ASN A 186 23.59 -2.99 73.44
CA ASN A 186 24.61 -2.58 74.42
C ASN A 186 24.02 -1.70 75.52
#